data_AF-A0A1N6XBY4-F1
#
_entry.id   AF-A0A1N6XBY4-F1
#
_cell.length_a   1.000
_cell.length_b   1.000
_cell.length_c   1.000
_cell.angle_alpha   90.00
_cell.angle_beta   90.00
_cell.angle_gamma   90.00
#
_symmetry.space_group_name_H-M   'P 1'
#
loop_
_entity.id
_entity.type
_entity.pdbx_description
1 polymer ?
#
loop_
_entity_poly.entity_id
_entity_poly.type
_entity_poly.pdbx_seq_one_letter_code
_entity_poly.pdbx_strand_id
1 'polypeptide(L)'
;MPGPTPEAAAVWGLTLEEASGDPYDIWPDNAEIFRVFAEMETQWNVGFAGATGLKYESLPIVLRMLGIPRATWPDLFQGLRIMESTALRYYAHEREQNRPPESPA
;
A
#
# COMPACT_ATOMS: atom_id res chain seq x y z
N MET A 1 2.11 0.95 -21.58
CA MET A 1 0.88 1.77 -21.49
C MET A 1 1.26 3.20 -21.84
N PRO A 2 0.45 3.97 -22.58
CA PRO A 2 0.68 5.41 -22.69
C PRO A 2 0.60 6.05 -21.29
N GLY A 3 1.44 7.05 -21.01
CA GLY A 3 1.42 7.79 -19.76
C GLY A 3 0.11 8.56 -19.55
N PRO A 4 -0.16 9.03 -18.32
CA PRO A 4 -1.41 9.73 -18.01
C PRO A 4 -1.53 11.04 -18.79
N THR A 5 -2.76 11.42 -19.13
CA THR A 5 -3.04 12.74 -19.72
C THR A 5 -3.17 13.80 -18.63
N PRO A 6 -2.99 15.09 -18.95
CA PRO A 6 -3.22 16.19 -17.99
C PRO A 6 -4.63 16.15 -17.38
N GLU A 7 -5.62 15.80 -18.20
CA GLU A 7 -7.03 15.67 -17.78
C GLU A 7 -7.22 14.52 -16.78
N ALA A 8 -6.58 13.37 -17.02
CA ALA A 8 -6.64 12.22 -16.11
C ALA A 8 -5.92 12.51 -14.78
N ALA A 9 -4.79 13.23 -14.81
CA ALA A 9 -4.09 13.65 -13.60
C ALA A 9 -4.94 14.61 -12.75
N ALA A 10 -5.62 15.57 -13.39
CA ALA A 10 -6.47 16.54 -12.70
C ALA A 10 -7.67 15.93 -11.96
N VAL A 11 -8.22 14.79 -12.45
CA VAL A 11 -9.29 14.05 -11.75
C VAL A 11 -8.87 13.63 -10.35
N TRP A 12 -7.59 13.31 -10.17
CA TRP A 12 -7.00 12.91 -8.90
C TRP A 12 -6.36 14.07 -8.12
N GLY A 13 -6.51 15.31 -8.62
CA GLY A 13 -5.89 16.49 -8.02
C GLY A 13 -4.36 16.55 -8.20
N LEU A 14 -3.81 15.80 -9.15
CA LEU A 14 -2.38 15.72 -9.43
C LEU A 14 -2.01 16.60 -10.63
N THR A 15 -0.79 17.13 -10.63
CA THR A 15 -0.14 17.67 -11.82
C THR A 15 0.27 16.54 -12.77
N LEU A 16 0.49 16.86 -14.05
CA LEU A 16 0.99 15.88 -15.02
C LEU A 16 2.35 15.31 -14.57
N GLU A 17 3.21 16.13 -13.97
CA GLU A 17 4.53 15.71 -13.49
C GLU A 17 4.41 14.69 -12.35
N GLU A 18 3.57 14.97 -11.34
CA GLU A 18 3.30 14.02 -10.24
C GLU A 18 2.67 12.72 -10.73
N ALA A 19 1.83 12.78 -11.76
CA ALA A 19 1.23 11.59 -12.38
C ALA A 19 2.21 10.84 -13.31
N SER A 20 3.27 11.49 -13.80
CA SER A 20 4.21 10.96 -14.79
C SER A 20 5.56 10.55 -14.19
N GLY A 21 5.59 10.22 -12.90
CA GLY A 21 6.78 9.68 -12.25
C GLY A 21 7.32 8.42 -12.95
N ASP A 22 8.58 8.09 -12.67
CA ASP A 22 9.23 6.92 -13.26
C ASP A 22 8.38 5.66 -13.00
N PRO A 23 7.97 4.92 -14.05
CA PRO A 23 7.18 3.73 -13.87
C PRO A 23 7.99 2.69 -13.11
N TYR A 24 7.41 2.14 -12.04
CA TYR A 24 7.96 0.99 -11.35
C TYR A 24 7.32 -0.28 -11.92
N ASP A 25 8.16 -1.17 -12.46
CA ASP A 25 7.70 -2.46 -12.93
C ASP A 25 7.46 -3.40 -11.74
N ILE A 26 6.28 -4.01 -11.73
CA ILE A 26 5.94 -5.08 -10.80
C ILE A 26 6.18 -6.40 -11.52
N TRP A 27 6.98 -7.28 -10.90
CA TRP A 27 7.16 -8.63 -11.43
C TRP A 27 5.80 -9.33 -11.56
N PRO A 28 5.52 -10.05 -12.65
CA PRO A 28 4.20 -10.64 -12.90
C PRO A 28 3.63 -11.42 -11.71
N ASP A 29 4.49 -12.18 -11.03
CA ASP A 29 4.13 -13.02 -9.88
C ASP A 29 3.67 -12.19 -8.66
N ASN A 30 4.11 -10.93 -8.58
CA ASN A 30 3.77 -10.00 -7.50
C ASN A 30 2.59 -9.09 -7.83
N ALA A 31 2.10 -9.08 -9.07
CA ALA A 31 1.07 -8.14 -9.52
C ALA A 31 -0.25 -8.34 -8.74
N GLU A 32 -0.65 -9.59 -8.53
CA GLU A 32 -1.88 -9.90 -7.78
C GLU A 32 -1.75 -9.54 -6.30
N ILE A 33 -0.60 -9.84 -5.68
CA ILE A 33 -0.30 -9.48 -4.29
C ILE A 33 -0.32 -7.97 -4.10
N PHE A 34 0.34 -7.23 -5.01
CA PHE A 34 0.39 -5.77 -4.98
C PHE A 34 -1.00 -5.17 -5.11
N ARG A 35 -1.81 -5.68 -6.04
CA ARG A 35 -3.20 -5.23 -6.21
C ARG A 35 -4.01 -5.43 -4.93
N VAL A 36 -3.90 -6.58 -4.28
CA VAL A 36 -4.59 -6.81 -3.00
C VAL A 36 -4.08 -5.87 -1.91
N PHE A 37 -2.78 -5.64 -1.83
CA PHE A 37 -2.20 -4.71 -0.86
C PHE A 37 -2.70 -3.28 -1.06
N ALA A 38 -2.76 -2.80 -2.31
CA ALA A 38 -3.30 -1.48 -2.65
C ALA A 38 -4.79 -1.36 -2.26
N GLU A 39 -5.60 -2.38 -2.50
CA GLU A 39 -7.02 -2.39 -2.11
C GLU A 39 -7.21 -2.47 -0.57
N MET A 40 -6.18 -2.93 0.15
CA MET A 40 -6.12 -2.97 1.61
C MET A 40 -5.50 -1.69 2.21
N GLU A 41 -5.11 -0.69 1.41
CA GLU A 41 -4.34 0.49 1.83
C GLU A 41 -4.99 1.26 2.99
N THR A 42 -6.32 1.28 3.05
CA THR A 42 -7.08 1.99 4.10
C THR A 42 -7.37 1.12 5.33
N GLN A 43 -7.02 -0.17 5.29
CA GLN A 43 -7.43 -1.17 6.27
C GLN A 43 -6.31 -1.48 7.27
N TRP A 44 -5.89 -0.46 8.02
CA TRP A 44 -4.91 -0.59 9.09
C TRP A 44 -5.54 -0.66 10.48
N ASN A 45 -4.97 -1.49 11.35
CA ASN A 45 -5.02 -1.30 12.79
C ASN A 45 -4.06 -0.16 13.15
N VAL A 46 -4.55 0.77 13.97
CA VAL A 46 -3.82 1.99 14.36
C VAL A 46 -3.79 2.06 15.88
N GLY A 47 -2.58 2.20 16.44
CA GLY A 47 -2.35 2.45 17.86
C GLY A 47 -1.76 3.84 18.11
N PHE A 48 -1.27 4.07 19.34
CA PHE A 48 -0.69 5.36 19.75
C PHE A 48 0.46 5.84 18.84
N ALA A 49 1.21 4.91 18.26
CA ALA A 49 2.32 5.23 17.37
C ALA A 49 1.94 5.27 15.88
N GLY A 50 0.68 5.05 15.49
CA GLY A 50 0.26 4.90 14.09
C GLY A 50 -0.05 3.45 13.71
N ALA A 51 0.09 3.12 12.42
CA ALA A 51 -0.23 1.79 11.90
C ALA A 51 0.59 0.68 12.58
N THR A 52 -0.06 -0.43 12.93
CA THR A 52 0.55 -1.60 13.60
C THR A 52 0.42 -2.90 12.81
N GLY A 53 -0.53 -2.96 11.87
CA GLY A 53 -0.76 -4.11 10.99
C GLY A 53 -2.06 -3.94 10.20
N LEU A 54 -2.22 -4.71 9.13
CA LEU A 54 -3.43 -4.78 8.34
C LEU A 54 -4.54 -5.52 9.10
N LYS A 55 -5.78 -5.15 8.81
CA LYS A 55 -6.98 -5.83 9.30
C LYS A 55 -7.23 -7.10 8.50
N TYR A 56 -6.65 -8.22 8.91
CA TYR A 56 -6.84 -9.47 8.18
C TYR A 56 -8.29 -9.99 8.18
N GLU A 57 -9.16 -9.43 9.01
CA GLU A 57 -10.60 -9.70 9.01
C GLU A 57 -11.29 -9.17 7.75
N SER A 58 -10.79 -8.08 7.15
CA SER A 58 -11.31 -7.54 5.89
C SER A 58 -10.76 -8.24 4.65
N LEU A 59 -9.59 -8.88 4.76
CA LEU A 59 -8.90 -9.51 3.63
C LEU A 59 -9.79 -10.52 2.86
N PRO A 60 -10.55 -11.43 3.49
CA PRO A 60 -11.41 -12.36 2.74
C PRO A 60 -12.48 -11.65 1.90
N ILE A 61 -12.98 -10.48 2.31
CA ILE A 61 -13.96 -9.71 1.54
C ILE A 61 -13.27 -9.12 0.30
N VAL A 62 -12.12 -8.49 0.48
CA VAL A 62 -11.32 -7.91 -0.61
C VAL A 62 -10.94 -8.96 -1.64
N LEU A 63 -10.41 -10.12 -1.21
CA LEU A 63 -10.06 -11.22 -2.11
C LEU A 63 -11.26 -11.72 -2.94
N ARG A 64 -12.47 -11.75 -2.34
CA ARG A 64 -13.69 -12.10 -3.06
C ARG A 64 -14.11 -11.03 -4.06
N MET A 65 -14.04 -9.74 -3.70
CA MET A 65 -14.38 -8.63 -4.59
C MET A 65 -13.45 -8.56 -5.80
N LEU A 66 -12.18 -8.93 -5.62
CA LEU A 66 -11.18 -8.97 -6.69
C LEU A 66 -11.23 -10.25 -7.53
N GLY A 67 -12.05 -11.24 -7.15
CA GLY A 67 -12.19 -12.50 -7.87
C GLY A 67 -11.00 -13.46 -7.70
N ILE A 68 -10.23 -13.33 -6.62
CA ILE A 68 -9.03 -14.14 -6.40
C ILE A 68 -9.41 -15.60 -6.09
N PRO A 69 -8.90 -16.60 -6.85
CA PRO A 69 -9.19 -18.00 -6.60
C PRO A 69 -8.77 -18.43 -5.19
N ARG A 70 -9.66 -19.12 -4.47
CA ARG A 70 -9.37 -19.57 -3.09
C ARG A 70 -8.09 -20.41 -2.95
N ALA A 71 -7.71 -21.13 -4.01
CA ALA A 71 -6.49 -21.92 -4.02
C ALA A 71 -5.20 -21.09 -3.91
N THR A 72 -5.21 -19.82 -4.33
CA THR A 72 -4.03 -18.94 -4.31
C THR A 72 -3.92 -18.13 -3.01
N TRP A 73 -4.97 -18.12 -2.17
CA TRP A 73 -5.01 -17.31 -0.96
C TRP A 73 -3.84 -17.56 0.01
N PRO A 74 -3.38 -18.81 0.24
CA PRO A 74 -2.24 -19.05 1.13
C PRO A 74 -0.96 -18.35 0.65
N ASP A 75 -0.63 -18.46 -0.64
CA ASP A 75 0.58 -17.87 -1.21
C ASP A 75 0.47 -16.34 -1.26
N LEU A 76 -0.70 -15.83 -1.65
CA LEU A 76 -0.98 -14.40 -1.65
C LEU A 76 -0.84 -13.81 -0.25
N PHE A 77 -1.34 -14.51 0.78
CA PHE A 77 -1.23 -14.06 2.16
C PHE A 77 0.23 -13.97 2.62
N GLN A 78 1.12 -14.88 2.21
CA GLN A 78 2.55 -14.76 2.52
C GLN A 78 3.16 -13.53 1.86
N GLY A 79 2.84 -13.27 0.59
CA GLY A 79 3.28 -12.06 -0.10
C GLY A 79 2.78 -10.78 0.56
N LEU A 80 1.51 -10.76 0.96
CA LEU A 80 0.88 -9.62 1.63
C LEU A 80 1.58 -9.29 2.95
N ARG A 81 1.96 -10.30 3.73
CA ARG A 81 2.73 -10.12 4.98
C ARG A 81 4.09 -9.47 4.75
N ILE A 82 4.74 -9.76 3.64
CA ILE A 82 6.02 -9.14 3.28
C ILE A 82 5.81 -7.65 2.98
N MET A 83 4.77 -7.31 2.21
CA MET A 83 4.43 -5.91 1.90
C MET A 83 4.04 -5.14 3.17
N GLU A 84 3.20 -5.72 4.03
CA GLU A 84 2.84 -5.14 5.32
C GLU A 84 4.09 -4.84 6.17
N SER A 85 4.99 -5.81 6.32
CA SER A 85 6.20 -5.63 7.13
C SER A 85 7.10 -4.52 6.57
N THR A 86 7.18 -4.39 5.25
CA THR A 86 7.95 -3.33 4.58
C THR A 86 7.33 -1.96 4.82
N ALA A 87 6.00 -1.85 4.68
CA ALA A 87 5.27 -0.61 4.94
C ALA A 87 5.41 -0.16 6.40
N LEU A 88 5.26 -1.08 7.37
CA LEU A 88 5.44 -0.75 8.79
C LEU A 88 6.86 -0.27 9.12
N ARG A 89 7.89 -0.88 8.50
CA ARG A 89 9.28 -0.42 8.63
C ARG A 89 9.48 0.96 8.03
N TYR A 90 8.88 1.23 6.87
CA TYR A 90 8.94 2.55 6.24
C TYR A 90 8.29 3.60 7.14
N TYR A 91 7.06 3.37 7.63
CA TYR A 91 6.40 4.29 8.54
C TYR A 91 7.20 4.49 9.84
N ALA A 92 7.86 3.45 10.37
CA ALA A 92 8.76 3.58 11.52
C ALA A 92 9.94 4.51 11.23
N HIS A 93 10.56 4.36 10.07
CA HIS A 93 11.67 5.19 9.64
C HIS A 93 11.26 6.64 9.42
N GLU A 94 10.14 6.87 8.73
CA GLU A 94 9.60 8.21 8.46
C GLU A 94 9.27 8.95 9.76
N ARG A 95 8.66 8.26 10.74
CA ARG A 95 8.39 8.84 12.07
C ARG A 95 9.65 9.28 12.81
N GLU A 96 10.73 8.51 12.70
CA GLU A 96 12.02 8.86 13.31
C GLU A 96 12.61 10.12 12.65
N GLN A 97 12.56 10.21 11.32
CA GLN A 97 13.03 11.38 10.58
C GLN A 97 12.21 12.64 10.88
N ASN A 98 10.90 12.48 11.07
CA ASN A 98 9.97 13.57 11.33
C ASN A 98 9.73 13.83 12.83
N ARG A 99 10.55 13.27 13.73
CA ARG A 99 10.41 13.51 15.16
C ARG A 99 10.67 14.99 15.47
N PRO A 100 9.72 15.72 16.08
CA PRO A 100 9.96 17.09 16.50
C PRO A 100 11.09 17.14 17.55
N PRO A 101 11.91 18.19 17.57
CA PRO A 101 12.97 18.33 18.57
C PRO A 101 12.37 18.31 19.98
N GLU A 102 13.03 17.61 20.90
CA GLU A 102 12.59 17.57 22.29
C GLU A 102 12.54 18.99 22.86
N SER A 103 11.38 19.38 23.40
CA SER A 103 11.25 20.67 24.08
C SER A 103 12.14 20.63 25.32
N PRO A 104 13.03 21.63 25.54
CA PRO A 104 13.82 21.68 26.76
C PRO A 104 12.87 21.76 27.96
N ALA A 105 13.22 20.99 29.00
CA ALA A 105 12.53 20.93 30.29
C ALA A 105 12.63 22.24 31.07
#